data_AF-A0A7C4XE77-F1
#
_entry.id   AF-A0A7C4XE77-F1
#
_cell.length_a   1.000
_cell.length_b   1.000
_cell.length_c   1.000
_cell.angle_alpha   90.00
_cell.angle_beta   90.00
_cell.angle_gamma   90.00
#
_symmetry.space_group_name_H-M   'P 1'
#
loop_
_entity.id
_entity.type
_entity.pdbx_description
1 polymer ?
#
loop_
_entity_poly.entity_id
_entity_poly.type
_entity_poly.pdbx_seq_one_letter_code
_entity_poly.pdbx_strand_id
1 'polypeptide(L)'
;IIVDPGIGFAKTAETNMEIIRYGSSINMGLQTLFGMSRKSFMKKISGTEPGKRLYGTVAASIFLMEKGVDILRLHDVSANREALETYSRISGY
;
A
#
# COMPACT_ATOMS: atom_id res chain seq x y z
N ILE A 1 15.32 -12.84 1.32
CA ILE A 1 14.06 -13.16 2.05
C ILE A 1 13.23 -11.89 2.06
N ILE A 2 11.94 -11.97 1.75
CA ILE A 2 11.01 -10.82 1.72
C ILE A 2 9.85 -11.13 2.67
N VAL A 3 9.42 -10.15 3.46
CA VAL A 3 8.31 -10.26 4.39
C VAL A 3 7.05 -9.65 3.77
N ASP A 4 5.98 -10.43 3.64
CA ASP A 4 4.64 -9.93 3.32
C ASP A 4 3.75 -10.09 4.57
N PRO A 5 3.22 -8.98 5.15
CA PRO A 5 2.35 -9.07 6.32
C PRO A 5 0.95 -9.61 6.01
N GLY A 6 0.64 -9.92 4.75
CA GLY A 6 -0.62 -10.48 4.32
C GLY A 6 -1.76 -9.49 4.51
N ILE A 7 -1.66 -8.30 3.92
CA ILE A 7 -2.72 -7.29 3.97
C ILE A 7 -4.02 -7.87 3.39
N GLY A 8 -5.10 -7.74 4.18
CA GLY A 8 -6.43 -8.23 3.84
C GLY A 8 -6.64 -9.73 4.03
N PHE A 9 -5.75 -10.44 4.73
CA PHE A 9 -5.92 -11.86 5.07
C PHE A 9 -6.08 -12.05 6.57
N ALA A 10 -7.20 -12.65 7.00
CA ALA A 10 -7.52 -13.01 8.38
C ALA A 10 -7.37 -11.83 9.40
N LYS A 11 -7.60 -10.60 8.94
CA LYS A 11 -7.42 -9.37 9.73
C LYS A 11 -8.63 -8.45 9.58
N THR A 12 -8.94 -7.71 10.65
CA THR A 12 -9.93 -6.62 10.60
C THR A 12 -9.40 -5.47 9.74
N ALA A 13 -10.27 -4.54 9.35
CA ALA A 13 -9.81 -3.39 8.58
C ALA A 13 -8.90 -2.48 9.42
N GLU A 14 -9.21 -2.41 10.70
CA GLU A 14 -8.50 -1.63 11.72
C GLU A 14 -7.07 -2.15 11.86
N THR A 15 -6.88 -3.47 11.99
CA THR A 15 -5.55 -4.10 11.99
C THR A 15 -4.82 -3.92 10.66
N ASN A 16 -5.52 -4.00 9.52
CA ASN A 16 -4.87 -3.73 8.22
C ASN A 16 -4.36 -2.29 8.11
N MET A 17 -5.12 -1.33 8.62
CA MET A 17 -4.71 0.08 8.66
C MET A 17 -3.50 0.29 9.59
N GLU A 18 -3.43 -0.42 10.72
CA GLU A 18 -2.25 -0.38 11.60
C GLU A 18 -1.01 -0.88 10.89
N ILE A 19 -1.07 -2.04 10.24
CA ILE A 19 0.08 -2.59 9.51
C ILE A 19 0.55 -1.61 8.42
N ILE A 20 -0.39 -1.01 7.67
CA ILE A 20 -0.06 0.03 6.67
C ILE A 20 0.65 1.22 7.34
N ARG A 21 0.17 1.69 8.50
CA ARG A 21 0.79 2.80 9.25
C ARG A 21 2.23 2.50 9.68
N TYR A 22 2.54 1.25 10.02
CA TYR A 22 3.89 0.83 10.40
C TYR A 22 4.83 0.64 9.20
N GLY A 23 4.31 0.30 8.01
CA GLY A 23 5.11 0.15 6.79
C GLY A 23 6.29 -0.81 6.95
N SER A 24 7.49 -0.40 6.55
CA SER A 24 8.70 -1.24 6.61
C SER A 24 9.14 -1.61 8.04
N SER A 25 8.80 -0.82 9.05
CA SER A 25 9.23 -1.06 10.44
C SER A 25 8.75 -2.39 11.04
N ILE A 26 7.83 -3.09 10.38
CA ILE A 26 7.33 -4.40 10.83
C ILE A 26 8.33 -5.55 10.64
N ASN A 27 9.39 -5.36 9.85
CA ASN A 27 10.19 -6.47 9.33
C ASN A 27 11.60 -6.59 9.93
N MET A 28 11.94 -5.74 10.91
CA MET A 28 13.25 -5.71 11.60
C MET A 28 14.47 -5.71 10.65
N GLY A 29 14.39 -4.99 9.54
CA GLY A 29 15.51 -4.79 8.59
C GLY A 29 15.54 -5.74 7.40
N LEU A 30 14.51 -6.58 7.23
CA LEU A 30 14.30 -7.33 5.99
C LEU A 30 13.64 -6.44 4.91
N GLN A 31 13.52 -6.93 3.68
CA GLN A 31 12.69 -6.26 2.68
C GLN A 31 11.21 -6.59 2.90
N THR A 32 10.34 -5.64 2.59
CA THR A 32 8.88 -5.78 2.70
C THR A 32 8.16 -5.72 1.37
N LEU A 33 7.12 -6.55 1.25
CA LEU A 33 6.15 -6.50 0.17
C LEU A 33 4.75 -6.23 0.73
N PHE A 34 4.06 -5.22 0.18
CA PHE A 34 2.68 -4.91 0.55
C PHE A 34 1.73 -5.10 -0.64
N GLY A 35 0.68 -5.89 -0.42
CA GLY A 35 -0.38 -6.15 -1.40
C GLY A 35 -1.77 -5.70 -0.94
N MET A 36 -2.07 -4.41 -1.03
CA MET A 36 -3.36 -3.82 -0.63
C MET A 36 -4.34 -3.56 -1.79
N SER A 37 -3.85 -3.60 -3.04
CA SER A 37 -4.62 -3.23 -4.23
C SER A 37 -5.93 -4.03 -4.34
N ARG A 38 -7.05 -3.32 -4.52
CA ARG A 38 -8.42 -3.86 -4.66
C ARG A 38 -8.96 -4.71 -3.49
N LYS A 39 -8.25 -4.82 -2.37
CA LYS A 39 -8.70 -5.59 -1.20
C LYS A 39 -9.97 -5.02 -0.55
N SER A 40 -10.80 -5.90 0.01
CA SER A 40 -12.14 -5.56 0.55
C SER A 40 -12.11 -4.53 1.68
N PHE A 41 -11.10 -4.56 2.55
CA PHE A 41 -10.98 -3.62 3.68
C PHE A 41 -10.87 -2.16 3.21
N MET A 42 -10.41 -1.89 1.98
CA MET A 42 -10.35 -0.53 1.41
C MET A 42 -11.72 0.15 1.31
N LYS A 43 -12.83 -0.63 1.29
CA LYS A 43 -14.19 -0.07 1.39
C LYS A 43 -14.40 0.67 2.70
N LYS A 44 -13.85 0.17 3.81
CA LYS A 44 -13.95 0.83 5.12
C LYS A 44 -13.10 2.11 5.21
N ILE A 45 -12.12 2.29 4.32
CA ILE A 45 -11.26 3.47 4.28
C ILE A 45 -11.85 4.56 3.40
N SER A 46 -12.21 4.20 2.16
CA SER A 46 -12.56 5.17 1.10
C SER A 46 -14.03 5.13 0.67
N GLY A 47 -14.81 4.18 1.18
CA GLY A 47 -16.20 3.95 0.73
C GLY A 47 -16.34 3.34 -0.66
N THR A 48 -15.23 3.04 -1.36
CA THR A 48 -15.27 2.64 -2.79
C THR A 48 -15.46 1.14 -3.02
N GLU A 49 -16.24 0.83 -4.06
CA GLU A 49 -16.44 -0.54 -4.57
C GLU A 49 -15.16 -1.10 -5.24
N PRO A 50 -14.97 -2.44 -5.30
CA PRO A 50 -13.71 -3.05 -5.75
C PRO A 50 -13.12 -2.52 -7.06
N GLY A 51 -13.95 -2.25 -8.06
CA GLY A 51 -13.54 -1.70 -9.36
C GLY A 51 -13.25 -0.20 -9.38
N LYS A 52 -13.57 0.53 -8.30
CA LYS A 52 -13.39 1.98 -8.16
C LYS A 52 -12.28 2.36 -7.16
N ARG A 53 -11.43 1.40 -6.78
CA ARG A 53 -10.39 1.56 -5.74
C ARG A 53 -9.06 2.13 -6.26
N LEU A 54 -8.99 2.57 -7.50
CA LEU A 54 -7.75 3.04 -8.11
C LEU A 54 -7.11 4.17 -7.30
N TYR A 55 -7.83 5.27 -7.08
CA TYR A 55 -7.31 6.44 -6.38
C TYR A 55 -6.94 6.16 -4.93
N GLY A 56 -7.75 5.35 -4.23
CA GLY A 56 -7.41 4.90 -2.88
C GLY A 56 -6.16 4.02 -2.84
N THR A 57 -5.92 3.21 -3.88
CA THR A 57 -4.68 2.43 -4.02
C THR A 57 -3.50 3.34 -4.29
N VAL A 58 -3.64 4.34 -5.17
CA VAL A 58 -2.59 5.33 -5.46
C VAL A 58 -2.19 6.10 -4.20
N ALA A 59 -3.17 6.59 -3.44
CA ALA A 59 -2.91 7.28 -2.18
C ALA A 59 -2.16 6.39 -1.17
N ALA A 60 -2.58 5.13 -1.03
CA ALA A 60 -1.90 4.17 -0.15
C ALA A 60 -0.49 3.83 -0.64
N SER A 61 -0.26 3.73 -1.95
CA SER A 61 1.05 3.45 -2.53
C SER A 61 2.07 4.55 -2.22
N ILE A 62 1.68 5.82 -2.39
CA ILE A 62 2.54 6.97 -2.06
C ILE A 62 2.90 6.95 -0.57
N PHE A 63 1.90 6.76 0.30
CA PHE A 63 2.13 6.66 1.74
C PHE A 63 3.07 5.52 2.11
N LEU A 64 2.92 4.34 1.50
CA LEU A 64 3.79 3.19 1.78
C LEU A 64 5.21 3.40 1.27
N MET A 65 5.40 4.16 0.19
CA MET A 65 6.72 4.59 -0.26
C MET A 65 7.39 5.46 0.80
N GLU A 66 6.70 6.47 1.34
CA GLU A 66 7.22 7.28 2.45
C GLU A 66 7.54 6.45 3.69
N LYS A 67 6.78 5.36 3.93
CA LYS A 67 7.01 4.41 5.03
C LYS A 67 8.10 3.37 4.73
N GLY A 68 8.87 3.56 3.67
CA GLY A 68 10.04 2.75 3.33
C GLY A 68 9.72 1.34 2.84
N VAL A 69 8.50 1.07 2.39
CA VAL A 69 8.15 -0.25 1.85
C VAL A 69 8.85 -0.48 0.52
N ASP A 70 9.56 -1.60 0.41
CA ASP A 70 10.40 -1.91 -0.75
C ASP A 70 9.61 -2.31 -2.00
N ILE A 71 8.52 -3.07 -1.83
CA ILE A 71 7.76 -3.65 -2.95
C ILE A 71 6.26 -3.45 -2.75
N LEU A 72 5.60 -2.91 -3.78
CA LEU A 72 4.14 -2.81 -3.86
C LEU A 72 3.60 -3.80 -4.90
N ARG A 73 2.67 -4.67 -4.49
CA ARG A 73 1.96 -5.59 -5.40
C ARG A 73 0.62 -4.99 -5.82
N LEU A 74 0.51 -4.64 -7.10
CA LEU A 74 -0.57 -3.81 -7.63
C LEU A 74 -1.26 -4.45 -8.85
N HIS A 75 -2.55 -4.21 -9.02
CA HIS A 75 -3.29 -4.58 -10.25
C HIS A 75 -3.13 -3.51 -11.34
N ASP A 76 -3.22 -2.23 -10.96
CA ASP A 76 -3.21 -1.08 -11.86
C ASP A 76 -1.83 -0.40 -11.84
N VAL A 77 -0.84 -1.03 -12.48
CA VAL A 77 0.58 -0.64 -12.38
C VAL A 77 0.84 0.75 -12.96
N SER A 78 0.30 1.06 -14.15
CA SER A 78 0.61 2.32 -14.86
C SER A 78 0.28 3.56 -14.01
N ALA A 79 -0.93 3.62 -13.44
CA ALA A 79 -1.38 4.76 -12.66
C ALA A 79 -0.59 4.94 -11.35
N ASN A 80 -0.22 3.84 -10.69
CA ASN A 80 0.60 3.92 -9.47
C ASN A 80 2.04 4.33 -9.79
N ARG A 81 2.60 3.81 -10.89
CA ARG A 81 3.95 4.17 -11.33
C ARG A 81 4.04 5.65 -11.65
N GLU A 82 3.11 6.17 -12.44
CA GLU A 82 3.04 7.60 -12.78
C GLU A 82 2.94 8.46 -11.51
N ALA A 83 2.08 8.09 -10.57
CA ALA A 83 1.90 8.83 -9.32
C ALA A 83 3.15 8.80 -8.43
N LEU A 84 3.79 7.63 -8.29
CA LEU A 84 5.01 7.47 -7.48
C LEU A 84 6.19 8.22 -8.11
N GLU A 85 6.40 8.12 -9.42
CA GLU A 85 7.45 8.86 -10.14
C GLU A 85 7.22 10.37 -10.04
N THR A 86 5.97 10.83 -10.18
CA THR A 86 5.61 12.24 -10.02
C THR A 86 5.90 12.70 -8.59
N TYR A 87 5.43 11.95 -7.60
CA TYR A 87 5.63 12.27 -6.19
C TYR A 87 7.12 12.34 -5.84
N SER A 88 7.93 11.33 -6.20
CA SER A 88 9.38 11.31 -5.95
C SER A 88 10.09 12.56 -6.48
N ARG A 89 9.77 12.96 -7.71
CA ARG A 89 10.39 14.13 -8.36
C ARG A 89 10.06 15.46 -7.65
N ILE A 90 8.89 15.58 -7.03
CA ILE A 90 8.47 16.82 -6.35
C ILE A 90 8.80 16.84 -4.87
N SER A 91 8.91 15.67 -4.22
CA SER A 91 9.19 15.56 -2.79
C SER A 91 10.68 15.38 -2.46
N GLY A 92 11.50 15.04 -3.45
CA GLY A 92 12.93 14.76 -3.25
C GLY A 92 13.21 13.37 -2.67
N TYR A 93 12.25 12.44 -2.83
CA TYR A 93 12.37 11.03 -2.46
C TYR A 93 13.00 10.23 -3.61
#